data_AF-A0A9P0ZCS5-F1
#
_entry.id   AF-A0A9P0ZCS5-F1
#
_cell.length_a   1.000
_cell.length_b   1.000
_cell.length_c   1.000
_cell.angle_alpha   90.00
_cell.angle_beta   90.00
_cell.angle_gamma   90.00
#
_symmetry.space_group_name_H-M   'P 1'
#
loop_
_entity.id
_entity.type
_entity.pdbx_description
1 polymer ?
#
loop_
_entity_poly.entity_id
_entity_poly.type
_entity_poly.pdbx_seq_one_letter_code
_entity_poly.pdbx_strand_id
1 'polypeptide(L)'
;MFYHNGIPFNVARSHSFKCVVEAIGQYGPNLKPPSYHEVRVTCLKKEVANMQDMLTEHRTLWVKHGCSIMEDGWTSTTSQCIVNFLVHSLAGCVFVKSVDASAYSKTGAKVLELLDGFVEYVGDANVVQVVTDNGPNFKLVGKLLETKRPNIY
;
A
#
# COMPACT_ATOMS: atom_id res chain seq x y z
N MET A 1 -12.45 -4.65 27.70
CA MET A 1 -11.61 -4.41 26.51
C MET A 1 -12.14 -3.26 25.65
N PHE A 2 -13.32 -3.38 25.01
CA PHE A 2 -13.83 -2.36 24.07
C PHE A 2 -14.02 -0.97 24.70
N TYR A 3 -14.83 -0.85 25.75
CA TYR A 3 -15.10 0.43 26.41
C TYR A 3 -13.84 1.10 26.99
N HIS A 4 -13.02 0.35 27.72
CA HIS A 4 -11.84 0.89 28.40
C HIS A 4 -10.70 1.32 27.46
N ASN A 5 -10.62 0.76 26.25
CA ASN A 5 -9.55 1.06 25.29
C ASN A 5 -10.05 1.85 24.07
N GLY A 6 -11.30 2.30 24.07
CA GLY A 6 -11.89 3.04 22.96
C GLY A 6 -11.92 2.26 21.64
N ILE A 7 -12.02 0.92 21.69
CA ILE A 7 -12.06 0.11 20.47
C ILE A 7 -13.45 0.22 19.85
N PRO A 8 -13.57 0.59 18.56
CA PRO A 8 -14.85 0.64 17.86
C PRO A 8 -15.61 -0.69 17.90
N PHE A 9 -16.92 -0.66 18.20
CA PHE A 9 -17.71 -1.90 18.35
C PHE A 9 -17.88 -2.68 17.03
N ASN A 10 -17.69 -2.05 15.87
CA ASN A 10 -17.71 -2.73 14.58
C ASN A 10 -16.60 -3.79 14.46
N VAL A 11 -15.51 -3.68 15.24
CA VAL A 11 -14.44 -4.70 15.29
C VAL A 11 -15.01 -6.07 15.69
N ALA A 12 -16.02 -6.11 16.57
CA ALA A 12 -16.67 -7.37 16.97
C ALA A 12 -17.42 -8.07 15.82
N ARG A 13 -17.75 -7.35 14.74
CA ARG A 13 -18.37 -7.92 13.54
C ARG A 13 -17.36 -8.46 12.54
N SER A 14 -16.09 -8.09 12.66
CA SER A 14 -15.04 -8.51 11.72
C SER A 14 -14.81 -10.03 11.77
N HIS A 15 -14.47 -10.61 10.62
CA HIS A 15 -14.13 -12.03 10.54
C HIS A 15 -12.90 -12.34 11.41
N SER A 16 -11.87 -11.52 11.35
CA SER A 16 -10.65 -11.68 12.14
C SER A 16 -10.92 -11.72 13.65
N PHE A 17 -11.82 -10.90 14.17
CA PHE A 17 -12.20 -10.95 15.58
C PHE A 17 -12.85 -12.31 15.95
N LYS A 18 -13.75 -12.81 15.12
CA LYS A 18 -14.39 -14.13 15.33
C LYS A 18 -13.34 -15.24 15.31
N CYS A 19 -12.40 -15.21 14.36
CA CYS A 19 -11.31 -16.18 14.29
C CYS A 19 -10.41 -16.15 15.52
N VAL A 20 -10.10 -14.97 16.06
CA VAL A 20 -9.32 -14.84 17.30
C VAL A 20 -10.07 -15.44 18.48
N VAL A 21 -11.38 -15.17 18.63
CA VAL A 21 -12.18 -15.75 19.72
C VAL A 21 -12.24 -17.27 19.63
N GLU A 22 -12.45 -17.80 18.43
CA GLU A 22 -12.47 -19.25 18.18
C GLU A 22 -11.11 -19.89 18.50
N ALA A 23 -10.01 -19.31 18.02
CA ALA A 23 -8.66 -19.80 18.27
C ALA A 23 -8.31 -19.82 19.77
N ILE A 24 -8.74 -18.79 20.52
CA ILE A 24 -8.59 -18.75 21.99
C ILE A 24 -9.39 -19.90 22.63
N GLY A 25 -10.64 -20.10 22.20
CA GLY A 25 -11.49 -21.18 22.70
C GLY A 25 -10.91 -22.57 22.44
N GLN A 26 -10.34 -22.79 21.25
CA GLN A 26 -9.69 -24.05 20.87
C GLN A 26 -8.40 -24.30 21.65
N TYR A 27 -7.63 -23.25 21.98
CA TYR A 27 -6.42 -23.38 22.77
C TYR A 27 -6.71 -23.73 24.24
N GLY A 28 -7.74 -23.11 24.82
CA GLY A 28 -8.16 -23.35 26.21
C GLY A 28 -7.51 -22.44 27.26
N PRO A 29 -7.70 -22.72 28.56
CA PRO A 29 -7.48 -21.77 29.66
C PRO A 29 -6.02 -21.34 29.87
N ASN A 30 -5.05 -22.05 29.30
CA ASN A 30 -3.62 -21.79 29.49
C ASN A 30 -3.01 -20.95 28.36
N LEU A 31 -3.82 -20.37 27.48
CA LEU A 31 -3.30 -19.48 26.44
C LEU A 31 -2.60 -18.28 27.07
N LYS A 32 -1.29 -18.16 26.80
CA LYS A 32 -0.57 -16.93 27.06
C LYS A 32 -0.81 -15.96 25.90
N PRO A 33 -1.43 -14.78 26.12
CA PRO A 33 -1.61 -13.80 25.06
C PRO A 33 -0.24 -13.30 24.58
N PRO A 34 -0.12 -12.92 23.28
CA PRO A 34 1.11 -12.32 22.79
C PRO A 34 1.38 -11.00 23.50
N SER A 35 2.65 -10.74 23.79
CA SER A 35 3.09 -9.47 24.37
C SER A 35 2.96 -8.32 23.38
N TYR A 36 2.96 -7.08 23.89
CA TYR A 36 2.98 -5.87 23.08
C TYR A 36 4.10 -5.87 22.02
N HIS A 37 5.29 -6.34 22.39
CA HIS A 37 6.44 -6.42 21.47
C HIS A 37 6.24 -7.48 20.38
N GLU A 38 5.71 -8.65 20.74
CA GLU A 38 5.42 -9.71 19.77
C GLU A 38 4.38 -9.24 18.75
N VAL A 39 3.31 -8.56 19.19
CA VAL A 39 2.28 -8.05 18.27
C VAL A 39 2.87 -6.99 17.32
N ARG A 40 3.54 -5.96 17.85
CA ARG A 40 3.98 -4.83 17.02
C ARG A 40 5.21 -5.11 16.15
N VAL A 41 5.98 -6.16 16.44
CA VAL A 41 7.19 -6.50 15.69
C VAL A 41 7.04 -7.85 15.00
N THR A 42 6.89 -8.92 15.77
CA THR A 42 6.96 -10.29 15.23
C THR A 42 5.72 -10.62 14.40
N CYS A 43 4.52 -10.43 14.94
CA CYS A 43 3.27 -10.67 14.23
C CYS A 43 3.14 -9.72 13.04
N LEU A 44 3.47 -8.43 13.22
CA LEU A 44 3.44 -7.47 12.11
C LEU A 44 4.38 -7.87 10.96
N LYS A 45 5.62 -8.27 11.26
CA LYS A 45 6.56 -8.73 10.22
C LYS A 45 6.06 -9.98 9.49
N LYS A 46 5.45 -10.93 10.23
CA LYS A 46 4.83 -12.11 9.62
C LYS A 46 3.69 -11.72 8.69
N GLU A 47 2.83 -10.80 9.10
CA GLU A 47 1.71 -10.35 8.27
C GLU A 47 2.19 -9.58 7.03
N VAL A 48 3.25 -8.77 7.16
CA VAL A 48 3.90 -8.12 6.01
C VAL A 48 4.48 -9.15 5.04
N ALA A 49 5.13 -10.19 5.55
CA ALA A 49 5.66 -11.27 4.71
C ALA A 49 4.51 -12.02 3.99
N ASN A 50 3.44 -12.37 4.71
CA ASN A 50 2.25 -12.99 4.11
C ASN A 50 1.66 -12.13 2.97
N MET A 51 1.57 -10.81 3.18
CA MET A 51 1.11 -9.90 2.12
C MET A 51 2.08 -9.85 0.94
N GLN A 52 3.39 -9.90 1.17
CA GLN A 52 4.39 -9.96 0.09
C GLN A 52 4.29 -11.26 -0.72
N ASP A 53 4.02 -12.39 -0.06
CA ASP A 53 3.81 -13.66 -0.73
C ASP A 53 2.56 -13.61 -1.63
N MET A 54 1.45 -13.07 -1.13
CA MET A 54 0.23 -12.83 -1.93
C MET A 54 0.50 -11.91 -3.13
N LEU A 55 1.33 -10.87 -2.96
CA LEU A 55 1.72 -9.97 -4.06
C LEU A 55 2.57 -10.66 -5.13
N THR A 56 3.22 -11.79 -4.82
CA THR A 56 4.03 -12.52 -5.80
C THR A 56 3.16 -13.02 -6.95
N GLU A 57 1.95 -13.51 -6.67
CA GLU A 57 0.99 -13.92 -7.71
C GLU A 57 0.61 -12.74 -8.62
N HIS A 58 0.33 -11.56 -8.05
CA HIS A 58 0.07 -10.35 -8.82
C HIS A 58 1.25 -9.98 -9.73
N ARG A 59 2.49 -10.03 -9.21
CA ARG A 59 3.70 -9.72 -9.98
C ARG A 59 3.87 -10.62 -11.20
N THR A 60 3.53 -11.92 -11.09
CA THR A 60 3.59 -12.82 -12.27
C THR A 60 2.65 -12.36 -13.40
N LEU A 61 1.48 -11.82 -13.04
CA LEU A 61 0.53 -11.28 -14.00
C LEU A 61 0.98 -9.94 -14.58
N TRP A 62 1.67 -9.10 -13.79
CA TRP A 62 2.27 -7.86 -14.28
C TRP A 62 3.29 -8.14 -15.37
N VAL A 63 4.13 -9.17 -15.21
CA VAL A 63 5.11 -9.57 -16.24
C VAL A 63 4.42 -10.09 -17.51
N LYS A 64 3.32 -10.83 -17.36
CA LYS A 64 2.65 -11.47 -18.50
C LYS A 64 1.74 -10.53 -19.31
N HIS A 65 1.07 -9.61 -18.63
CA HIS A 65 0.00 -8.80 -19.21
C HIS A 65 0.21 -7.30 -19.05
N GLY A 66 1.25 -6.89 -18.31
CA GLY A 66 1.43 -5.52 -17.89
C GLY A 66 0.52 -5.14 -16.71
N CYS A 67 0.77 -3.96 -16.17
CA CYS A 67 -0.02 -3.35 -15.11
C CYS A 67 -0.06 -1.82 -15.22
N SER A 68 -1.06 -1.20 -14.60
CA SER A 68 -1.13 0.24 -14.41
C SER A 68 -0.65 0.60 -13.01
N ILE A 69 0.25 1.58 -12.92
CA ILE A 69 0.56 2.22 -11.64
C ILE A 69 -0.49 3.29 -11.39
N MET A 70 -0.96 3.39 -10.14
CA MET A 70 -1.83 4.47 -9.69
C MET A 70 -1.17 5.17 -8.51
N GLU A 71 -1.06 6.49 -8.60
CA GLU A 71 -0.60 7.36 -7.53
C GLU A 71 -1.77 8.20 -7.03
N ASP A 72 -1.95 8.20 -5.71
CA ASP A 72 -2.96 8.99 -5.03
C ASP A 72 -2.35 9.75 -3.85
N GLY A 73 -2.37 11.07 -3.94
CA GLY A 73 -1.73 11.98 -3.00
C GLY A 73 -2.73 12.74 -2.14
N TRP A 74 -2.81 12.41 -0.85
CA TRP A 74 -3.65 13.15 0.10
C TRP A 74 -2.83 14.15 0.93
N THR A 75 -3.43 15.30 1.25
CA THR A 75 -2.84 16.28 2.17
C THR A 75 -3.85 16.63 3.26
N SER A 76 -3.43 16.47 4.52
CA SER A 76 -4.22 16.85 5.68
C SER A 76 -4.27 18.36 5.86
N THR A 77 -5.23 18.81 6.67
CA THR A 77 -5.29 20.20 7.16
C THR A 77 -4.13 20.57 8.08
N THR A 78 -3.38 19.59 8.57
CA THR A 78 -2.17 19.76 9.39
C THR A 78 -0.88 19.72 8.56
N SER A 79 -0.98 19.88 7.24
CA SER A 79 0.13 19.83 6.27
C SER A 79 0.85 18.47 6.20
N GLN A 80 0.23 17.40 6.68
CA GLN A 80 0.73 16.05 6.47
C GLN A 80 0.41 15.63 5.03
N CYS A 81 1.40 15.29 4.23
CA CYS A 81 1.22 14.83 2.87
C CYS A 81 1.57 13.34 2.78
N ILE A 82 0.67 12.53 2.23
CA ILE A 82 0.85 11.10 2.05
C ILE A 82 0.62 10.77 0.59
N VAL A 83 1.53 10.00 0.00
CA VAL A 83 1.42 9.51 -1.37
C VAL A 83 1.27 7.99 -1.34
N ASN A 84 0.14 7.51 -1.85
CA ASN A 84 -0.16 6.09 -1.97
C ASN A 84 0.19 5.59 -3.37
N PHE A 85 0.83 4.44 -3.42
CA PHE A 85 1.12 3.72 -4.66
C PHE A 85 0.34 2.42 -4.71
N LEU A 86 -0.46 2.30 -5.75
CA LEU A 86 -1.23 1.11 -6.06
C LEU A 86 -0.82 0.57 -7.43
N VAL A 87 -1.03 -0.72 -7.64
CA VAL A 87 -0.84 -1.36 -8.93
C VAL A 87 -2.12 -2.08 -9.30
N HIS A 88 -2.65 -1.76 -10.48
CA HIS A 88 -3.81 -2.40 -11.06
C HIS A 88 -3.41 -3.37 -12.17
N SER A 89 -3.97 -4.57 -12.14
CA SER A 89 -3.71 -5.63 -13.10
C SER A 89 -4.97 -6.47 -13.31
N LEU A 90 -4.89 -7.51 -14.15
CA LEU A 90 -6.01 -8.46 -14.32
C LEU A 90 -6.42 -9.18 -13.04
N ALA A 91 -5.53 -9.30 -12.04
CA ALA A 91 -5.86 -9.84 -10.72
C ALA A 91 -6.52 -8.81 -9.78
N GLY A 92 -6.76 -7.59 -10.25
CA GLY A 92 -7.31 -6.49 -9.46
C GLY A 92 -6.27 -5.46 -9.04
N CYS A 93 -6.67 -4.60 -8.11
CA CYS A 93 -5.87 -3.50 -7.58
C CYS A 93 -5.24 -3.89 -6.24
N VAL A 94 -3.96 -3.63 -6.08
CA VAL A 94 -3.24 -3.86 -4.82
C VAL A 94 -2.57 -2.58 -4.35
N PHE A 95 -2.72 -2.30 -3.06
CA PHE A 95 -1.89 -1.31 -2.39
C PHE A 95 -0.48 -1.88 -2.21
N VAL A 96 0.53 -1.13 -2.62
CA VAL A 96 1.92 -1.59 -2.54
C VAL A 96 2.67 -0.87 -1.44
N LYS A 97 2.60 0.47 -1.40
CA LYS A 97 3.25 1.27 -0.37
C LYS A 97 2.62 2.66 -0.25
N SER A 98 2.87 3.28 0.89
CA SER A 98 2.57 4.69 1.16
C SER A 98 3.86 5.39 1.55
N VAL A 99 4.04 6.63 1.10
CA VAL A 99 5.21 7.47 1.38
C VAL A 99 4.75 8.73 2.11
N ASP A 100 5.38 9.03 3.24
CA ASP A 100 5.24 10.34 3.89
C ASP A 100 5.99 11.39 3.06
N ALA A 101 5.22 12.28 2.43
CA ALA A 101 5.70 13.36 1.60
C ALA A 101 5.57 14.73 2.28
N SER A 102 5.30 14.78 3.60
CA SER A 102 5.04 16.01 4.36
C SER A 102 6.23 16.99 4.29
N ALA A 103 7.46 16.46 4.28
CA ALA A 103 8.68 17.27 4.20
C ALA A 103 8.95 17.87 2.80
N TYR A 104 8.16 17.51 1.78
CA TYR A 104 8.53 17.72 0.37
C TYR A 104 7.52 18.53 -0.46
N SER A 105 6.49 19.10 0.19
CA SER A 105 5.49 20.04 -0.38
C SER A 105 5.21 19.89 -1.88
N LYS A 106 4.80 18.69 -2.34
CA LYS A 106 4.31 18.40 -3.72
C LYS A 106 5.06 19.13 -4.87
N THR A 107 6.38 19.30 -4.77
CA THR A 107 7.15 19.84 -5.91
C THR A 107 7.15 18.80 -7.02
N GLY A 108 6.99 19.24 -8.28
CA GLY A 108 6.96 18.31 -9.42
C GLY A 108 8.19 17.39 -9.49
N ALA A 109 9.37 17.91 -9.12
CA ALA A 109 10.61 17.13 -9.12
C ALA A 109 10.57 15.92 -8.16
N LYS A 110 10.05 16.10 -6.93
CA LYS A 110 10.01 14.99 -5.96
C LYS A 110 8.93 13.97 -6.29
N VAL A 111 7.79 14.43 -6.80
CA VAL A 111 6.74 13.52 -7.31
C VAL A 111 7.26 12.68 -8.47
N LEU A 112 8.02 13.29 -9.39
CA LEU A 112 8.67 12.56 -10.48
C LEU A 112 9.65 11.51 -9.93
N GLU A 113 10.50 11.86 -8.97
CA GLU A 113 11.45 10.91 -8.35
C GLU A 113 10.72 9.71 -7.71
N LEU A 114 9.62 9.97 -6.99
CA LEU A 114 8.84 8.90 -6.36
C LEU A 114 8.15 8.00 -7.38
N LEU A 115 7.54 8.58 -8.43
CA LEU A 115 6.89 7.82 -9.51
C LEU A 115 7.90 7.00 -10.29
N ASP A 116 9.00 7.63 -10.70
CA ASP A 116 10.05 6.98 -11.46
C ASP A 116 10.70 5.83 -10.69
N GLY A 117 11.03 6.03 -9.42
CA GLY A 117 11.51 4.94 -8.56
C GLY A 117 10.45 3.85 -8.32
N PHE A 118 9.16 4.18 -8.40
CA PHE A 118 8.10 3.18 -8.32
C PHE A 118 7.93 2.39 -9.62
N VAL A 119 8.08 3.02 -10.79
CA VAL A 119 8.18 2.33 -12.08
C VAL A 119 9.36 1.37 -12.08
N GLU A 120 10.52 1.77 -11.57
CA GLU A 120 11.68 0.89 -11.43
C GLU A 120 11.42 -0.30 -10.50
N TYR A 121 10.73 -0.06 -9.38
CA TYR A 121 10.32 -1.13 -8.45
C TYR A 121 9.39 -2.16 -9.10
N VAL A 122 8.43 -1.71 -9.92
CA VAL A 122 7.50 -2.59 -10.65
C VAL A 122 8.19 -3.26 -11.84
N GLY A 123 9.20 -2.61 -12.41
CA GLY A 123 9.90 -2.99 -13.63
C GLY A 123 9.29 -2.32 -14.85
N ASP A 124 10.08 -1.50 -15.54
CA ASP A 124 9.66 -0.68 -16.69
C ASP A 124 8.88 -1.47 -17.75
N ALA A 125 9.36 -2.67 -18.11
CA ALA A 125 8.72 -3.56 -19.09
C ALA A 125 7.34 -4.09 -18.67
N ASN A 126 7.01 -4.01 -17.38
CA ASN A 126 5.74 -4.47 -16.83
C ASN A 126 4.70 -3.34 -16.74
N VAL A 127 5.10 -2.08 -16.92
CA VAL A 127 4.21 -0.93 -16.75
C VAL A 127 3.64 -0.54 -18.10
N VAL A 128 2.31 -0.51 -18.20
CA VAL A 128 1.59 -0.06 -19.40
C VAL A 128 1.30 1.43 -19.29
N GLN A 129 0.86 1.88 -18.12
CA GLN A 129 0.48 3.28 -17.90
C GLN A 129 0.67 3.70 -16.44
N VAL A 130 0.77 5.01 -16.23
CA VAL A 130 0.82 5.64 -14.91
C VAL A 130 -0.34 6.61 -14.77
N VAL A 131 -1.21 6.34 -13.81
CA VAL A 131 -2.38 7.18 -13.51
C VAL A 131 -2.08 8.02 -12.28
N THR A 132 -2.09 9.34 -12.44
CA THR A 132 -1.86 10.31 -11.35
C THR A 132 -3.06 11.25 -11.19
N ASP A 133 -3.06 12.05 -10.14
CA ASP A 133 -4.04 13.14 -9.98
C ASP A 133 -3.96 14.18 -11.13
N ASN A 134 -5.03 14.94 -11.33
CA ASN A 134 -5.20 15.91 -12.42
C ASN A 134 -4.60 17.31 -12.10
N GLY A 135 -3.90 17.44 -10.97
CA GLY A 135 -3.25 18.69 -10.58
C GLY A 135 -2.19 19.16 -11.59
N PRO A 136 -1.92 20.48 -11.72
CA PRO A 136 -0.95 21.01 -12.68
C PRO A 136 0.46 20.40 -12.56
N ASN A 137 0.91 20.16 -11.33
CA ASN A 137 2.22 19.54 -11.07
C ASN A 137 2.27 18.11 -11.62
N PHE A 138 1.20 17.33 -11.46
CA PHE A 138 1.12 15.97 -11.95
C PHE A 138 1.07 15.90 -13.48
N LYS A 139 0.39 16.85 -14.14
CA LYS A 139 0.43 16.95 -15.61
C LYS A 139 1.85 17.18 -16.14
N LEU A 140 2.62 18.04 -15.48
CA LEU A 140 4.02 18.28 -15.86
C LEU A 140 4.88 17.04 -15.61
N VAL A 141 4.69 16.37 -14.48
CA VAL A 141 5.38 15.14 -14.13
C VAL A 141 5.06 14.00 -15.10
N GLY A 142 3.80 13.83 -15.49
CA GLY A 142 3.38 12.85 -16.49
C GLY A 142 4.13 13.05 -17.81
N LYS A 143 4.20 14.28 -18.33
CA LYS A 143 4.96 14.59 -19.54
C LYS A 143 6.46 14.29 -19.42
N LEU A 144 7.06 14.58 -18.26
CA LEU A 144 8.46 14.27 -18.00
C LEU A 144 8.68 12.74 -17.96
N LEU A 145 7.74 12.01 -17.38
CA LEU A 145 7.80 10.54 -17.31
C LEU A 145 7.63 9.91 -18.70
N GLU A 146 6.65 10.36 -19.49
CA GLU A 146 6.45 9.96 -20.90
C GLU A 146 7.72 10.19 -21.74
N THR A 147 8.38 11.35 -21.55
CA THR A 147 9.64 11.67 -22.24
C THR A 147 10.76 10.72 -21.84
N LYS A 148 10.85 10.35 -20.55
CA LYS A 148 11.87 9.44 -20.02
C LYS A 148 11.58 7.98 -20.40
N ARG A 149 10.31 7.59 -20.51
CA ARG A 149 9.84 6.21 -20.67
C ARG A 149 8.81 6.15 -21.81
N PRO A 150 9.26 6.15 -23.08
CA PRO A 150 8.39 6.33 -24.25
C PRO A 150 7.40 5.16 -24.49
N ASN A 151 7.54 4.05 -23.76
CA ASN A 151 6.67 2.88 -23.86
C ASN A 151 5.60 2.85 -22.74
N ILE A 152 5.54 3.88 -21.90
CA ILE A 152 4.58 4.03 -20.80
C ILE A 152 3.66 5.21 -21.10
N TYR A 153 2.36 4.99 -20.93
CA TYR A 153 1.30 5.96 -21.25
C TYR A 153 0.65 6.61 -20.02
#